data_AF-A0A139GYE1-F1
#
_entry.id   AF-A0A139GYE1-F1
#
_cell.length_a   1.000
_cell.length_b   1.000
_cell.length_c   1.000
_cell.angle_alpha   90.00
_cell.angle_beta   90.00
_cell.angle_gamma   90.00
#
_symmetry.space_group_name_H-M   'P 1'
#
loop_
_entity.id
_entity.type
_entity.pdbx_description
1 polymer ?
#
loop_
_entity_poly.entity_id
_entity_poly.type
_entity_poly.pdbx_seq_one_letter_code
_entity_poly.pdbx_strand_id
1 'polypeptide(L)'
;MLPILTISSLMAAGTALADMQIYSVLNTPLGGGGAAEGYKFYSSQPDCNAPGNAIFHAATDDASSGGVRCKGCNGDQAIADWEIAEFEWNINEGHFTVYSPDYTITPADGSASRGTCRRDSGHDYNCPVAGPLGQESGVRVFICETDLDGIE
;
A
#
# COMPACT_ATOMS: atom_id res chain seq x y z
N MET A 1 -44.26 -42.76 8.60
CA MET A 1 -43.33 -41.98 9.44
C MET A 1 -42.10 -41.73 8.56
N LEU A 2 -41.96 -40.51 8.00
CA LEU A 2 -40.84 -40.14 7.13
C LEU A 2 -39.94 -39.17 7.90
N PRO A 3 -38.61 -39.34 7.94
CA PRO A 3 -37.73 -38.40 8.60
C PRO A 3 -37.48 -37.19 7.69
N ILE A 4 -37.65 -35.98 8.24
CA ILE A 4 -37.26 -34.72 7.60
C ILE A 4 -35.75 -34.59 7.83
N LEU A 5 -34.96 -34.69 6.76
CA LEU A 5 -33.55 -34.28 6.77
C LEU A 5 -33.49 -32.76 6.70
N THR A 6 -33.15 -32.12 7.81
CA THR A 6 -32.79 -30.70 7.85
C THR A 6 -31.34 -30.55 7.37
N ILE A 7 -31.14 -30.05 6.16
CA ILE A 7 -29.82 -29.64 5.67
C ILE A 7 -29.52 -28.29 6.31
N SER A 8 -28.67 -28.27 7.33
CA SER A 8 -28.06 -27.03 7.83
C SER A 8 -27.02 -26.56 6.81
N SER A 9 -27.37 -25.54 6.03
CA SER A 9 -26.42 -24.80 5.22
C SER A 9 -25.48 -24.00 6.12
N LEU A 10 -24.23 -24.46 6.24
CA LEU A 10 -23.14 -23.67 6.80
C LEU A 10 -22.83 -22.54 5.79
N MET A 11 -23.31 -21.33 6.07
CA MET A 11 -22.84 -20.13 5.36
C MET A 11 -21.38 -19.91 5.77
N ALA A 12 -20.44 -20.27 4.91
CA ALA A 12 -19.07 -19.79 5.02
C ALA A 12 -19.08 -18.28 4.74
N ALA A 13 -19.14 -17.47 5.79
CA ALA A 13 -18.89 -16.04 5.67
C ALA A 13 -17.40 -15.88 5.31
N GLY A 14 -17.12 -15.74 4.01
CA GLY A 14 -15.81 -15.28 3.56
C GLY A 14 -15.60 -13.88 4.13
N THR A 15 -14.48 -13.66 4.82
CA THR A 15 -14.02 -12.32 5.15
C THR A 15 -13.83 -11.56 3.84
N ALA A 16 -14.61 -10.49 3.63
CA ALA A 16 -14.38 -9.62 2.49
C ALA A 16 -13.00 -8.96 2.68
N LEU A 17 -12.11 -9.15 1.71
CA LEU A 17 -10.84 -8.43 1.67
C LEU A 17 -11.13 -6.96 1.33
N ALA A 18 -10.41 -6.05 1.96
CA ALA A 18 -10.41 -4.63 1.63
C ALA A 18 -9.32 -4.33 0.59
N ASP A 19 -9.56 -3.30 -0.23
CA ASP A 19 -8.56 -2.79 -1.17
C ASP A 19 -7.64 -1.80 -0.46
N MET A 20 -6.35 -2.13 -0.38
CA MET A 20 -5.28 -1.21 -0.02
C MET A 20 -4.55 -0.75 -1.29
N GLN A 21 -4.33 0.55 -1.46
CA GLN A 21 -3.57 1.11 -2.57
C GLN A 21 -2.29 1.76 -2.06
N ILE A 22 -1.15 1.36 -2.62
CA ILE A 22 0.16 1.88 -2.22
C ILE A 22 0.64 2.84 -3.29
N TYR A 23 1.00 4.06 -2.90
CA TYR A 23 1.54 5.09 -3.79
C TYR A 23 2.98 5.40 -3.41
N SER A 24 3.82 5.63 -4.40
CA SER A 24 5.06 6.38 -4.22
C SER A 24 4.72 7.86 -4.33
N VAL A 25 5.22 8.66 -3.40
CA VAL A 25 4.82 10.06 -3.25
C VAL A 25 6.04 10.98 -3.15
N LEU A 26 5.86 12.21 -3.66
CA LEU A 26 6.81 13.30 -3.61
C LEU A 26 6.13 14.52 -2.98
N ASN A 27 6.66 14.95 -1.84
CA ASN A 27 6.23 16.16 -1.13
C ASN A 27 7.18 17.32 -1.42
N THR A 28 6.69 18.39 -2.05
CA THR A 28 7.50 19.52 -2.54
C THR A 28 7.15 20.84 -1.84
N PRO A 29 7.92 21.26 -0.82
CA PRO A 29 7.59 22.41 0.02
C PRO A 29 7.59 23.76 -0.72
N LEU A 30 6.70 24.68 -0.33
CA LEU A 30 6.55 26.02 -0.95
C LEU A 30 7.79 26.93 -0.80
N GLY A 31 8.66 26.64 0.17
CA GLY A 31 9.76 27.51 0.58
C GLY A 31 11.15 27.10 0.09
N GLY A 32 11.26 26.19 -0.88
CA GLY A 32 12.56 25.70 -1.37
C GLY A 32 13.29 24.76 -0.42
N GLY A 33 12.57 24.13 0.52
CA GLY A 33 13.08 22.98 1.26
C GLY A 33 13.28 21.77 0.34
N GLY A 34 14.11 20.81 0.76
CA GLY A 34 14.26 19.55 0.03
C GLY A 34 12.92 18.83 -0.08
N ALA A 35 12.66 18.24 -1.24
CA ALA A 35 11.49 17.39 -1.41
C ALA A 35 11.66 16.09 -0.59
N ALA A 36 10.55 15.56 -0.07
CA ALA A 36 10.55 14.30 0.64
C ALA A 36 9.87 13.23 -0.22
N GLU A 37 10.58 12.13 -0.45
CA GLU A 37 10.12 10.98 -1.23
C GLU A 37 9.87 9.79 -0.32
N GLY A 38 8.80 9.06 -0.61
CA GLY A 38 8.41 7.90 0.18
C GLY A 38 7.14 7.27 -0.34
N TYR A 39 6.36 6.72 0.58
CA TYR A 39 5.17 5.95 0.27
C TYR A 39 4.01 6.30 1.19
N LYS A 40 2.80 6.14 0.66
CA LYS A 40 1.55 6.23 1.40
C LYS A 40 0.66 5.05 1.04
N PHE A 41 -0.12 4.61 2.02
CA PHE A 41 -1.04 3.48 1.91
C PHE A 41 -2.44 4.03 2.09
N TYR A 42 -3.34 3.74 1.16
CA TYR A 42 -4.69 4.27 1.18
C TYR A 42 -5.72 3.15 1.13
N SER A 43 -6.78 3.26 1.92
CA SER A 43 -7.95 2.37 1.85
C SER A 43 -8.89 2.69 0.67
N SER A 44 -8.64 3.77 -0.06
CA SER A 44 -9.38 4.16 -1.26
C SER A 44 -8.50 5.00 -2.19
N GLN A 45 -8.93 5.19 -3.45
CA GLN A 45 -8.13 5.98 -4.39
C GLN A 45 -8.12 7.45 -3.92
N PRO A 46 -6.94 8.05 -3.65
CA PRO A 46 -6.87 9.43 -3.20
C PRO A 46 -7.30 10.40 -4.30
N ASP A 47 -7.84 11.55 -3.91
CA ASP A 47 -8.10 12.69 -4.78
C ASP A 47 -7.61 13.99 -4.13
N CYS A 48 -7.66 15.12 -4.85
CA CYS A 48 -7.20 16.40 -4.32
C CYS A 48 -8.11 17.04 -3.27
N ASN A 49 -9.28 16.45 -2.97
CA ASN A 49 -10.09 16.88 -1.84
C ASN A 49 -9.62 16.23 -0.52
N ALA A 50 -8.97 15.07 -0.60
CA ALA A 50 -8.43 14.34 0.55
C ALA A 50 -7.02 13.73 0.31
N PRO A 51 -6.04 14.47 -0.25
CA PRO A 51 -4.74 13.88 -0.62
C PRO A 51 -3.84 13.58 0.58
N GLY A 52 -4.14 14.18 1.75
CA GLY A 52 -3.32 14.12 2.96
C GLY A 52 -3.83 13.17 4.04
N ASN A 53 -4.84 12.35 3.78
CA ASN A 53 -5.44 11.50 4.82
C ASN A 53 -4.63 10.25 5.16
N ALA A 54 -3.52 10.01 4.45
CA ALA A 54 -2.63 8.90 4.72
C ALA A 54 -1.28 9.29 5.29
N ILE A 55 -0.79 8.42 6.17
CA ILE A 55 0.52 8.57 6.82
C ILE A 55 1.63 8.37 5.79
N PHE A 56 2.54 9.34 5.73
CA PHE A 56 3.75 9.24 4.92
C PHE A 56 4.79 8.35 5.61
N HIS A 57 5.31 7.38 4.86
CA HIS A 57 6.41 6.52 5.27
C HIS A 57 7.62 6.74 4.36
N ALA A 58 8.75 7.09 4.97
CA ALA A 58 9.97 7.33 4.22
C ALA A 58 10.47 6.05 3.52
N ALA A 59 11.05 6.24 2.33
CA ALA A 59 11.84 5.18 1.69
C ALA A 59 13.12 4.91 2.52
N THR A 60 13.48 3.65 2.68
CA THR A 60 14.67 3.18 3.41
C THR A 60 15.32 2.02 2.69
N ASP A 61 16.62 1.82 2.91
CA ASP A 61 17.36 0.64 2.43
C ASP A 61 17.08 -0.61 3.27
N ASP A 62 16.59 -0.42 4.50
CA ASP A 62 16.24 -1.47 5.46
C ASP A 62 14.98 -1.07 6.24
N ALA A 63 13.91 -1.83 6.07
CA ALA A 63 12.65 -1.63 6.77
C ALA A 63 12.59 -2.39 8.11
N SER A 64 13.65 -3.10 8.53
CA SER A 64 13.65 -3.88 9.78
C SER A 64 13.29 -3.07 11.03
N SER A 65 13.53 -1.76 11.02
CA SER A 65 13.26 -0.83 12.13
C SER A 65 12.20 0.23 11.83
N GLY A 66 11.54 0.14 10.67
CA GLY A 66 10.51 1.07 10.24
C GLY A 66 10.71 1.63 8.83
N GLY A 67 9.61 2.03 8.19
CA GLY A 67 9.59 2.62 6.85
C GLY A 67 9.30 1.61 5.75
N VAL A 68 9.63 1.99 4.52
CA VAL A 68 9.38 1.17 3.32
C VAL A 68 10.65 0.98 2.52
N ARG A 69 10.97 -0.26 2.21
CA ARG A 69 12.06 -0.65 1.35
C ARG A 69 11.52 -1.19 0.04
N CYS A 70 12.10 -0.74 -1.06
CA CYS A 70 11.80 -1.29 -2.38
C CYS A 70 13.06 -1.69 -3.14
N LYS A 71 13.19 -2.98 -3.46
CA LYS A 71 14.22 -3.46 -4.39
C LYS A 71 13.64 -3.52 -5.79
N GLY A 72 14.26 -2.78 -6.70
CA GLY A 72 13.82 -2.66 -8.09
C GLY A 72 12.98 -1.40 -8.38
N CYS A 73 12.75 -0.55 -7.37
CA CYS A 73 12.32 0.83 -7.61
C CYS A 73 13.51 1.65 -8.10
N ASN A 74 13.28 2.50 -9.10
CA ASN A 74 14.31 3.37 -9.68
C ASN A 74 13.75 4.78 -9.89
N GLY A 75 14.24 5.75 -9.11
CA GLY A 75 13.78 7.15 -9.20
C GLY A 75 14.03 7.79 -10.57
N ASP A 76 14.93 7.25 -11.39
CA ASP A 76 15.20 7.73 -12.74
C ASP A 76 14.24 7.17 -13.81
N GLN A 77 13.32 6.27 -13.42
CA GLN A 77 12.37 5.61 -14.31
C GLN A 77 10.93 5.90 -13.90
N ALA A 78 10.01 5.84 -14.85
CA ALA A 78 8.58 5.87 -14.54
C ALA A 78 8.22 4.63 -13.70
N ILE A 79 7.27 4.78 -12.76
CA ILE A 79 6.84 3.69 -11.87
C ILE A 79 6.32 2.47 -12.66
N ALA A 80 5.75 2.70 -13.83
CA ALA A 80 5.28 1.63 -14.72
C ALA A 80 6.42 0.70 -15.18
N ASP A 81 7.65 1.21 -15.22
CA ASP A 81 8.84 0.49 -15.69
C ASP A 81 9.66 -0.10 -14.54
N TRP A 82 9.23 0.05 -13.28
CA TRP A 82 9.93 -0.52 -12.13
C TRP A 82 9.79 -2.05 -12.10
N GLU A 83 10.92 -2.76 -12.15
CA GLU A 83 11.01 -4.20 -11.93
C GLU A 83 11.11 -4.52 -10.44
N ILE A 84 10.02 -4.30 -9.69
CA ILE A 84 10.02 -4.50 -8.24
C ILE A 84 10.10 -5.98 -7.90
N ALA A 85 11.26 -6.41 -7.41
CA ALA A 85 11.52 -7.76 -6.95
C ALA A 85 11.04 -7.98 -5.50
N GLU A 86 11.15 -6.95 -4.67
CA GLU A 86 10.80 -6.98 -3.25
C GLU A 86 10.26 -5.60 -2.84
N PHE A 87 9.12 -5.59 -2.17
CA PHE A 87 8.58 -4.40 -1.52
C PHE A 87 8.21 -4.75 -0.08
N GLU A 88 8.97 -4.20 0.84
CA GLU A 88 8.90 -4.49 2.28
C GLU A 88 8.48 -3.22 3.00
N TRP A 89 7.58 -3.35 3.96
CA TRP A 89 7.18 -2.24 4.82
C TRP A 89 7.09 -2.69 6.27
N ASN A 90 7.51 -1.80 7.17
CA ASN A 90 7.37 -1.95 8.60
C ASN A 90 6.81 -0.63 9.14
N ILE A 91 5.52 -0.64 9.39
CA ILE A 91 4.74 0.53 9.79
C ILE A 91 3.88 0.14 10.98
N ASN A 92 3.02 1.04 11.46
CA ASN A 92 2.22 0.78 12.67
C ASN A 92 1.32 -0.45 12.53
N GLU A 93 0.88 -0.72 11.31
CA GLU A 93 -0.04 -1.80 10.93
C GLU A 93 0.68 -3.16 10.82
N GLY A 94 2.02 -3.16 10.84
CA GLY A 94 2.85 -4.36 10.93
C GLY A 94 4.03 -4.37 9.95
N HIS A 95 4.70 -5.52 9.90
CA HIS A 95 5.88 -5.77 9.07
C HIS A 95 5.59 -6.86 8.05
N PHE A 96 5.60 -6.48 6.77
CA PHE A 96 5.23 -7.34 5.67
C PHE A 96 6.13 -7.14 4.47
N THR A 97 6.20 -8.17 3.63
CA THR A 97 6.91 -8.13 2.36
C THR A 97 6.07 -8.76 1.26
N VAL A 98 6.10 -8.16 0.07
CA VAL A 98 5.65 -8.78 -1.18
C VAL A 98 6.85 -9.02 -2.09
N TYR A 99 6.87 -10.19 -2.75
CA TYR A 99 7.92 -10.59 -3.67
C TYR A 99 7.35 -10.84 -5.06
N SER A 100 8.06 -10.45 -6.12
CA SER A 100 7.72 -10.88 -7.48
C SER A 100 7.86 -12.40 -7.63
N PRO A 101 7.08 -13.06 -8.50
CA PRO A 101 6.03 -12.49 -9.37
C PRO A 101 4.64 -12.47 -8.72
N ASP A 102 4.47 -13.16 -7.60
CA ASP A 102 3.15 -13.46 -7.03
C ASP A 102 2.60 -12.31 -6.16
N TYR A 103 3.49 -11.50 -5.59
CA TYR A 103 3.17 -10.34 -4.75
C TYR A 103 2.23 -10.65 -3.58
N THR A 104 2.31 -11.86 -3.04
CA THR A 104 1.63 -12.29 -1.82
C THR A 104 2.15 -11.52 -0.60
N ILE A 105 1.25 -10.97 0.21
CA ILE A 105 1.58 -10.23 1.43
C ILE A 105 2.04 -11.22 2.50
N THR A 106 3.34 -11.23 2.77
CA THR A 106 3.99 -12.18 3.68
C THR A 106 4.39 -11.47 4.97
N PRO A 107 3.80 -11.82 6.12
CA PRO A 107 4.21 -11.27 7.41
C PRO A 107 5.63 -11.69 7.80
N ALA A 108 6.39 -10.76 8.39
CA ALA A 108 7.75 -11.03 8.85
C ALA A 108 7.80 -12.01 10.05
N ASP A 109 6.71 -12.15 10.80
CA ASP A 109 6.59 -13.08 11.93
C ASP A 109 6.34 -14.54 11.51
N GLY A 110 6.21 -14.79 10.20
CA GLY A 110 5.96 -16.13 9.64
C GLY A 110 4.50 -16.60 9.78
N SER A 111 3.58 -15.72 10.16
CA SER A 111 2.15 -16.01 10.16
C SER A 111 1.58 -16.17 8.74
N ALA A 112 0.31 -16.57 8.66
CA ALA A 112 -0.37 -16.78 7.38
C ALA A 112 -0.39 -15.49 6.55
N SER A 113 -0.31 -15.64 5.23
CA SER A 113 -0.43 -14.50 4.32
C SER A 113 -1.72 -13.71 4.55
N ARG A 114 -1.61 -12.39 4.40
CA ARG A 114 -2.67 -11.42 4.65
C ARG A 114 -3.33 -10.88 3.37
N GLY A 115 -3.07 -11.54 2.24
CA GLY A 115 -3.63 -11.15 0.95
C GLY A 115 -2.60 -11.10 -0.18
N THR A 116 -2.94 -10.39 -1.24
CA THR A 116 -2.11 -10.33 -2.45
C THR A 116 -2.18 -8.94 -3.08
N CYS A 117 -1.05 -8.49 -3.62
CA CYS A 117 -0.96 -7.26 -4.38
C CYS A 117 -0.83 -7.53 -5.88
N ARG A 118 -1.18 -6.53 -6.69
CA ARG A 118 -0.87 -6.48 -8.11
C ARG A 118 -0.22 -5.15 -8.45
N ARG A 119 0.76 -5.17 -9.35
CA ARG A 119 1.35 -3.95 -9.91
C ARG A 119 0.26 -3.12 -10.55
N ASP A 120 0.21 -1.83 -10.24
CA ASP A 120 -0.71 -0.89 -10.86
C ASP A 120 -0.12 0.51 -10.78
N SER A 121 0.09 1.13 -11.94
CA SER A 121 0.51 2.54 -12.09
C SER A 121 -0.52 3.38 -12.84
N GLY A 122 -1.78 2.90 -12.91
CA GLY A 122 -2.84 3.50 -13.71
C GLY A 122 -3.51 4.73 -13.08
N HIS A 123 -3.02 5.18 -11.93
CA HIS A 123 -3.50 6.39 -11.28
C HIS A 123 -2.35 7.20 -10.70
N ASP A 124 -2.41 8.49 -10.95
CA ASP A 124 -1.55 9.51 -10.38
C ASP A 124 -2.38 10.69 -9.88
N TYR A 125 -1.84 11.42 -8.92
CA TYR A 125 -2.40 12.67 -8.46
C TYR A 125 -1.30 13.70 -8.27
N ASN A 126 -1.70 14.97 -8.36
CA ASN A 126 -0.83 16.10 -8.07
C ASN A 126 -1.66 17.22 -7.46
N CYS A 127 -1.58 17.34 -6.14
CA CYS A 127 -2.51 18.14 -5.36
C CYS A 127 -1.79 19.19 -4.53
N PRO A 128 -2.35 20.41 -4.41
CA PRO A 128 -1.90 21.35 -3.41
C PRO A 128 -2.19 20.77 -2.01
N VAL A 129 -1.21 20.82 -1.12
CA VAL A 129 -1.37 20.44 0.29
C VAL A 129 -1.18 21.66 1.17
N ALA A 130 -2.05 21.79 2.18
CA ALA A 130 -1.97 22.88 3.12
C ALA A 130 -0.69 22.79 3.96
N GLY A 131 -0.18 23.94 4.40
CA GLY A 131 1.00 24.01 5.26
C GLY A 131 2.32 23.98 4.48
N PRO A 132 3.43 23.57 5.12
CA PRO A 132 4.78 23.78 4.58
C PRO A 132 5.08 22.92 3.34
N LEU A 133 4.33 21.83 3.13
CA LEU A 133 4.57 20.86 2.07
C LEU A 133 4.14 21.35 0.69
N GLY A 134 3.28 22.36 0.56
CA GLY A 134 2.94 23.02 -0.71
C GLY A 134 2.23 22.21 -1.79
N GLN A 135 2.88 21.15 -2.24
CA GLN A 135 2.41 20.26 -3.28
C GLN A 135 2.80 18.82 -2.94
N GLU A 136 1.86 17.91 -3.13
CA GLU A 136 2.08 16.48 -3.03
C GLU A 136 1.65 15.83 -4.35
N SER A 137 2.56 15.07 -4.94
CA SER A 137 2.24 14.18 -6.05
C SER A 137 2.45 12.74 -5.66
N GLY A 138 1.68 11.85 -6.28
CA GLY A 138 1.84 10.42 -6.08
C GLY A 138 1.43 9.63 -7.30
N VAL A 139 2.09 8.49 -7.51
CA VAL A 139 1.75 7.52 -8.56
C VAL A 139 1.56 6.17 -7.90
N ARG A 140 0.49 5.46 -8.28
CA ARG A 140 0.17 4.16 -7.69
C ARG A 140 1.27 3.16 -8.04
N VAL A 141 1.55 2.31 -7.07
CA VAL A 141 2.57 1.25 -7.12
C VAL A 141 1.84 -0.09 -7.06
N PHE A 142 0.98 -0.30 -6.07
CA PHE A 142 0.21 -1.54 -5.92
C PHE A 142 -1.27 -1.25 -5.64
N ILE A 143 -2.12 -2.19 -6.05
CA ILE A 143 -3.44 -2.42 -5.46
C ILE A 143 -3.37 -3.80 -4.79
N CYS A 144 -3.83 -3.88 -3.55
CA CYS A 144 -3.75 -5.07 -2.73
C CYS A 144 -5.12 -5.44 -2.17
N GLU A 145 -5.52 -6.68 -2.37
CA GLU A 145 -6.68 -7.26 -1.69
C GLU A 145 -6.18 -7.89 -0.40
N THR A 146 -6.58 -7.35 0.75
CA THR A 146 -6.00 -7.71 2.04
C THR A 146 -7.02 -7.68 3.19
N ASP A 147 -6.75 -8.44 4.25
CA ASP A 147 -7.49 -8.40 5.51
C ASP A 147 -6.77 -7.53 6.57
N LEU A 148 -5.87 -6.64 6.13
CA LEU A 148 -5.25 -5.64 6.99
C LEU A 148 -6.25 -4.51 7.28
N ASP A 149 -6.56 -4.34 8.56
CA ASP A 149 -7.40 -3.24 9.05
C ASP A 149 -6.54 -2.04 9.47
N GLY A 150 -7.15 -0.85 9.49
CA GLY A 150 -6.53 0.35 10.09
C GLY A 150 -5.51 1.07 9.21
N ILE A 151 -5.50 0.81 7.91
CA ILE A 151 -4.65 1.54 6.95
C ILE A 151 -5.24 2.92 6.71
N GLU A 152 -4.72 3.91 7.44
CA GLU A 152 -5.03 5.34 7.28
C GLU A 152 -3.92 6.08 6.55
#